data_AF-A0A3D1IJ82-F1
#
_entry.id   AF-A0A3D1IJ82-F1
#
_cell.length_a   1.000
_cell.length_b   1.000
_cell.length_c   1.000
_cell.angle_alpha   90.00
_cell.angle_beta   90.00
_cell.angle_gamma   90.00
#
_symmetry.space_group_name_H-M   'P 1'
#
loop_
_entity.id
_entity.type
_entity.pdbx_description
1 polymer ?
#
loop_
_entity_poly.entity_id
_entity_poly.type
_entity_poly.pdbx_seq_one_letter_code
_entity_poly.pdbx_strand_id
1 'polypeptide(L)'
;MPTVRVGDLRIGDESPLVLIGGPCVIENETHALSMGGAIATVARRLGVPYIFKASFDKANRTSIHSFRGPGIEDGLATLTRVKEAHGVPILTDVHDAGQVSAVAEVADVLQIPAFLSRQTDLIVAAAESGRVVNIKKGQFMA
;
A
#
# COMPACT_ATOMS: atom_id res chain seq x y z
N MET A 1 -17.66 -2.86 14.64
CA MET A 1 -16.96 -1.96 13.70
C MET A 1 -17.50 -2.18 12.30
N PRO A 2 -17.58 -1.14 11.45
CA PRO A 2 -18.01 -1.31 10.07
C PRO A 2 -17.05 -2.22 9.30
N THR A 3 -17.58 -3.09 8.45
CA THR A 3 -16.77 -3.93 7.55
C THR A 3 -16.27 -3.09 6.37
N VAL A 4 -14.96 -3.11 6.14
CA VAL A 4 -14.30 -2.52 4.96
C VAL A 4 -14.04 -3.63 3.95
N ARG A 5 -14.28 -3.37 2.66
CA ARG A 5 -14.05 -4.33 1.58
C ARG A 5 -12.89 -3.91 0.69
N VAL A 6 -11.95 -4.82 0.47
CA VAL A 6 -10.83 -4.66 -0.49
C VAL A 6 -10.96 -5.77 -1.52
N GLY A 7 -11.61 -5.47 -2.65
CA GLY A 7 -12.09 -6.51 -3.56
C GLY A 7 -13.03 -7.47 -2.82
N ASP A 8 -12.71 -8.76 -2.86
CA ASP A 8 -13.47 -9.80 -2.15
C ASP A 8 -13.08 -9.94 -0.67
N LEU A 9 -11.98 -9.32 -0.23
CA LEU A 9 -11.54 -9.36 1.16
C LEU A 9 -12.44 -8.50 2.05
N ARG A 10 -12.79 -9.04 3.23
CA ARG A 10 -13.54 -8.33 4.27
C ARG A 10 -12.62 -8.09 5.46
N ILE A 11 -12.57 -6.85 5.93
CA ILE A 11 -11.78 -6.42 7.09
C ILE A 11 -12.73 -5.80 8.11
N GLY A 12 -12.72 -6.30 9.34
CA GLY A 12 -13.59 -5.82 10.42
C GLY A 12 -13.97 -6.95 11.37
N ASP A 13 -14.95 -6.69 12.23
CA ASP A 13 -15.42 -7.65 13.23
C ASP A 13 -15.86 -8.97 12.55
N GLU A 14 -15.60 -10.08 13.23
CA GLU A 14 -15.93 -11.45 12.79
C GLU A 14 -15.24 -11.94 11.49
N SER A 15 -14.39 -11.11 10.86
CA SER A 15 -13.57 -11.52 9.71
C SER A 15 -12.22 -12.09 10.16
N PRO A 16 -11.62 -13.05 9.41
CA PRO A 16 -10.27 -13.53 9.69
C PRO A 16 -9.23 -12.40 9.69
N LEU A 17 -8.15 -12.58 10.44
CA LEU A 17 -7.00 -11.67 10.42
C LEU A 17 -6.45 -11.53 8.99
N VAL A 18 -6.30 -10.30 8.51
CA VAL A 18 -5.68 -9.99 7.22
C VAL A 18 -4.22 -9.58 7.42
N LEU A 19 -3.31 -10.18 6.63
CA LEU A 19 -1.91 -9.81 6.57
C LEU A 19 -1.70 -8.70 5.53
N ILE A 20 -1.14 -7.57 5.95
CA ILE A 20 -0.54 -6.59 5.04
C ILE A 20 0.98 -6.78 5.13
N GLY A 21 1.63 -7.14 4.01
CA GLY A 21 3.05 -7.50 4.04
C GLY A 21 3.77 -7.34 2.71
N GLY A 22 5.08 -7.13 2.76
CA GLY A 22 5.95 -6.94 1.61
C GLY A 22 7.17 -6.09 2.00
N PRO A 23 8.02 -5.70 1.02
CA PRO A 23 9.21 -4.93 1.30
C PRO A 23 8.87 -3.49 1.73
N CYS A 24 9.79 -2.85 2.45
CA CYS A 24 9.57 -1.47 2.89
C CYS A 24 9.42 -0.51 1.70
N VAL A 25 10.33 -0.63 0.73
CA VAL A 25 10.40 0.12 -0.52
C VAL A 25 10.61 -0.86 -1.67
N ILE A 26 10.14 -0.52 -2.87
CA ILE A 26 10.49 -1.26 -4.07
C ILE A 26 11.97 -1.03 -4.36
N GLU A 27 12.78 -2.08 -4.30
CA GLU A 27 14.22 -2.00 -4.62
C GLU A 27 14.45 -2.25 -6.11
N ASN A 28 13.75 -3.24 -6.65
CA ASN A 28 13.62 -3.54 -8.07
C ASN A 28 12.41 -4.48 -8.25
N GLU A 29 12.00 -4.66 -9.49
CA GLU A 29 10.86 -5.51 -9.83
C GLU A 29 11.05 -6.96 -9.38
N THR A 30 12.17 -7.59 -9.76
CA THR A 30 12.44 -9.00 -9.48
C THR A 30 12.30 -9.32 -7.99
N HIS A 31 12.83 -8.43 -7.14
CA HIS A 31 12.73 -8.54 -5.70
C HIS A 31 11.28 -8.43 -5.22
N ALA A 32 10.52 -7.45 -5.71
CA ALA A 32 9.11 -7.26 -5.35
C ALA A 32 8.25 -8.46 -5.75
N LEU A 33 8.42 -8.97 -6.98
CA LEU A 33 7.72 -10.16 -7.48
C LEU A 33 8.06 -11.40 -6.65
N SER A 34 9.35 -11.64 -6.39
CA SER A 34 9.81 -12.79 -5.62
C SER A 34 9.27 -12.77 -4.19
N MET A 35 9.39 -11.62 -3.51
CA MET A 35 8.91 -11.47 -2.13
C MET A 35 7.38 -11.58 -2.04
N GLY A 36 6.65 -10.92 -2.95
CA GLY A 36 5.20 -10.99 -2.99
C GLY A 36 4.69 -12.42 -3.21
N GLY A 37 5.30 -13.15 -4.14
CA GLY A 37 4.95 -14.55 -4.42
C GLY A 37 5.27 -15.50 -3.26
N ALA A 38 6.42 -15.32 -2.60
CA ALA A 38 6.78 -16.11 -1.43
C ALA A 38 5.80 -15.91 -0.27
N ILE A 39 5.46 -14.65 0.04
CA ILE A 39 4.49 -14.33 1.10
C ILE A 39 3.10 -14.85 0.73
N ALA A 40 2.65 -14.63 -0.51
CA ALA A 40 1.34 -15.12 -0.98
C ALA A 40 1.23 -16.65 -0.92
N THR A 41 2.32 -17.37 -1.19
CA THR A 41 2.36 -18.84 -1.09
C THR A 41 2.17 -19.30 0.36
N VAL A 42 2.88 -18.67 1.30
CA VAL A 42 2.75 -18.97 2.74
C VAL A 42 1.36 -18.60 3.26
N ALA A 43 0.87 -17.41 2.91
CA ALA A 43 -0.43 -16.90 3.33
C ALA A 43 -1.57 -17.83 2.86
N ARG A 44 -1.55 -18.24 1.57
CA ARG A 44 -2.52 -19.21 1.03
C ARG A 44 -2.46 -20.55 1.76
N ARG A 45 -1.26 -21.08 2.01
CA ARG A 45 -1.09 -22.35 2.74
C ARG A 45 -1.69 -22.29 4.16
N LEU A 46 -1.63 -21.13 4.80
CA LEU A 46 -2.16 -20.91 6.15
C LEU A 46 -3.61 -20.43 6.16
N GLY A 47 -4.24 -20.20 4.99
CA GLY A 47 -5.59 -19.65 4.90
C GLY A 47 -5.70 -18.20 5.39
N VAL A 48 -4.60 -17.44 5.39
CA VAL A 48 -4.56 -16.04 5.84
C VAL A 48 -4.73 -15.12 4.62
N PRO A 49 -5.76 -14.25 4.60
CA PRO A 49 -5.88 -13.21 3.58
C PRO A 49 -4.65 -12.30 3.53
N TYR A 50 -4.23 -11.91 2.33
CA TYR A 50 -2.99 -11.18 2.12
C TYR A 50 -3.17 -9.98 1.19
N ILE A 51 -2.61 -8.84 1.58
CA ILE A 51 -2.48 -7.62 0.79
C ILE A 51 -0.97 -7.32 0.67
N PHE A 52 -0.48 -7.21 -0.57
CA PHE A 52 0.91 -6.86 -0.82
C PHE A 52 1.13 -5.37 -0.54
N LYS A 53 2.18 -5.05 0.19
CA LYS A 53 2.58 -3.68 0.49
C LYS A 53 4.01 -3.41 0.05
N ALA A 54 4.22 -2.34 -0.70
CA ALA A 54 5.53 -1.71 -0.88
C ALA A 54 5.37 -0.21 -1.12
N SER A 55 6.43 0.57 -0.89
CA SER A 55 6.46 2.01 -1.20
C SER A 55 7.23 2.23 -2.50
N PHE A 56 6.72 3.08 -3.40
CA PHE A 56 7.45 3.52 -4.59
C PHE A 56 8.41 4.70 -4.32
N ASP A 57 8.15 5.47 -3.26
CA ASP A 57 8.98 6.59 -2.80
C ASP A 57 9.09 6.60 -1.27
N LYS A 58 10.24 7.02 -0.76
CA LYS A 58 10.52 7.28 0.65
C LYS A 58 10.75 8.78 0.82
N ALA A 59 9.67 9.54 1.01
CA ALA A 59 9.72 11.01 1.09
C ALA A 59 10.28 11.57 2.41
N ASN A 60 10.76 10.71 3.32
CA ASN A 60 11.15 11.07 4.68
C ASN A 60 12.57 10.58 5.04
N ARG A 61 13.48 10.56 4.07
CA ARG A 61 14.90 10.27 4.31
C ARG A 61 15.59 11.48 4.94
N THR A 62 16.63 11.22 5.73
CA THR A 62 17.44 12.25 6.40
C THR A 62 18.39 12.99 5.45
N SER A 63 18.66 12.42 4.27
CA SER A 63 19.50 13.02 3.23
C SER A 63 18.84 12.90 1.86
N ILE A 64 18.93 13.96 1.06
CA ILE A 64 18.40 14.03 -0.31
C ILE A 64 19.08 13.04 -1.27
N HIS A 65 20.32 12.61 -0.97
CA HIS A 65 21.10 11.68 -1.79
C HIS A 65 20.81 10.21 -1.47
N SER A 66 19.99 9.94 -0.46
CA SER A 66 19.57 8.58 -0.14
C SER A 66 18.72 7.98 -1.25
N PHE A 67 18.89 6.69 -1.54
CA PHE A 67 17.94 5.95 -2.38
C PHE A 67 16.52 6.07 -1.84
N ARG A 68 15.55 6.40 -2.69
CA ARG A 68 14.16 6.62 -2.26
C ARG A 68 13.17 5.61 -2.83
N GLY A 69 13.59 4.73 -3.73
CA GLY A 69 12.69 3.90 -4.52
C GLY A 69 12.73 4.31 -6.00
N PRO A 70 11.99 3.59 -6.84
CA PRO A 70 11.97 3.80 -8.29
C PRO A 70 11.18 5.04 -8.71
N GLY A 71 10.42 5.68 -7.80
CA GLY A 71 9.50 6.76 -8.16
C GLY A 71 8.15 6.22 -8.65
N ILE A 72 7.25 7.15 -8.98
CA ILE A 72 5.83 6.82 -9.18
C ILE A 72 5.61 5.94 -10.43
N GLU A 73 6.20 6.27 -11.57
CA GLU A 73 5.95 5.55 -12.84
C GLU A 73 6.42 4.09 -12.77
N ASP A 74 7.72 3.87 -12.55
CA ASP A 74 8.32 2.54 -12.46
C ASP A 74 7.81 1.75 -11.23
N GLY A 75 7.52 2.45 -10.13
CA GLY A 75 6.96 1.86 -8.93
C GLY A 75 5.55 1.32 -9.16
N LEU A 76 4.66 2.11 -9.78
CA LEU A 76 3.31 1.66 -10.12
C LEU A 76 3.33 0.54 -11.15
N ALA A 77 4.20 0.61 -12.17
CA ALA A 77 4.38 -0.49 -13.12
C ALA A 77 4.82 -1.80 -12.43
N THR A 78 5.69 -1.72 -11.42
CA THR A 78 6.09 -2.88 -10.62
C THR A 78 4.94 -3.42 -9.77
N LEU A 79 4.16 -2.54 -9.13
CA LEU A 79 3.01 -2.94 -8.32
C LEU A 79 1.91 -3.60 -9.14
N THR A 80 1.63 -3.10 -10.35
CA THR A 80 0.71 -3.74 -11.30
C THR A 80 1.17 -5.16 -11.63
N ARG A 81 2.46 -5.35 -11.93
CA ARG A 81 3.01 -6.68 -12.24
C ARG A 81 2.93 -7.64 -11.05
N VAL A 82 3.14 -7.17 -9.81
CA VAL A 82 2.92 -7.96 -8.60
C VAL A 82 1.45 -8.36 -8.43
N LYS A 83 0.53 -7.41 -8.66
CA LYS A 83 -0.92 -7.64 -8.57
C LYS A 83 -1.37 -8.73 -9.55
N GLU A 84 -0.94 -8.63 -10.80
CA GLU A 84 -1.29 -9.56 -11.88
C GLU A 84 -0.67 -10.94 -11.66
N ALA A 85 0.62 -10.99 -11.31
CA ALA A 85 1.35 -12.26 -11.17
C ALA A 85 0.84 -13.11 -10.02
N HIS A 86 0.41 -12.48 -8.91
CA HIS A 86 0.05 -13.20 -7.68
C HIS A 86 -1.43 -13.12 -7.31
N GLY A 87 -2.22 -12.30 -8.01
CA GLY A 87 -3.64 -12.12 -7.74
C GLY A 87 -3.92 -11.55 -6.35
N VAL A 88 -3.05 -10.66 -5.84
CA VAL A 88 -3.13 -10.09 -4.50
C VAL A 88 -3.47 -8.60 -4.56
N PRO A 89 -4.31 -8.07 -3.66
CA PRO A 89 -4.54 -6.64 -3.58
C PRO A 89 -3.28 -5.87 -3.21
N ILE A 90 -3.18 -4.62 -3.68
CA ILE A 90 -2.04 -3.75 -3.50
C ILE A 90 -2.34 -2.62 -2.51
N LEU A 91 -1.39 -2.38 -1.61
CA LEU A 91 -1.34 -1.21 -0.74
C LEU A 91 -0.02 -0.46 -0.94
N THR A 92 -0.10 0.85 -1.19
CA THR A 92 1.08 1.74 -1.22
C THR A 92 0.74 3.09 -0.60
N ASP A 93 1.75 3.80 -0.11
CA ASP A 93 1.61 5.15 0.44
C ASP A 93 1.64 6.25 -0.63
N VAL A 94 0.86 7.30 -0.38
CA VAL A 94 0.86 8.57 -1.11
C VAL A 94 1.39 9.67 -0.20
N HIS A 95 2.22 10.55 -0.73
CA HIS A 95 2.88 11.63 0.01
C HIS A 95 2.40 13.02 -0.39
N ASP A 96 1.63 13.12 -1.49
CA ASP A 96 1.08 14.36 -2.02
C ASP A 96 -0.28 14.09 -2.70
N ALA A 97 -1.17 15.08 -2.68
CA ALA A 97 -2.52 14.94 -3.22
C ALA A 97 -2.52 14.68 -4.74
N GLY A 98 -1.56 15.26 -5.48
CA GLY A 98 -1.41 15.05 -6.91
C GLY A 98 -1.01 13.61 -7.30
N GLN A 99 -0.51 12.82 -6.36
CA GLN A 99 -0.19 11.40 -6.59
C GLN A 99 -1.42 10.51 -6.56
N VAL A 100 -2.50 10.94 -5.89
CA VAL A 100 -3.62 10.06 -5.52
C VAL A 100 -4.29 9.44 -6.73
N SER A 101 -4.61 10.23 -7.77
CA SER A 101 -5.30 9.73 -8.96
C SER A 101 -4.50 8.62 -9.65
N ALA A 102 -3.22 8.84 -9.94
CA ALA A 102 -2.37 7.84 -10.58
C ALA A 102 -2.20 6.58 -9.72
N VAL A 103 -2.00 6.73 -8.41
CA VAL A 103 -1.83 5.59 -7.50
C VAL A 103 -3.13 4.81 -7.35
N ALA A 104 -4.29 5.48 -7.35
CA ALA A 104 -5.60 4.86 -7.26
C ALA A 104 -5.98 4.02 -8.48
N GLU A 105 -5.34 4.20 -9.64
CA GLU A 105 -5.54 3.30 -10.79
C GLU A 105 -4.99 1.89 -10.52
N VAL A 106 -3.95 1.78 -9.70
CA VAL A 106 -3.25 0.51 -9.44
C VAL A 106 -3.57 -0.07 -8.05
N ALA A 107 -3.49 0.77 -7.02
CA ALA A 107 -3.62 0.36 -5.63
C ALA A 107 -5.08 0.15 -5.23
N ASP A 108 -5.35 -0.95 -4.53
CA ASP A 108 -6.65 -1.23 -3.93
C ASP A 108 -6.82 -0.49 -2.59
N VAL A 109 -5.70 -0.22 -1.92
CA VAL A 109 -5.62 0.53 -0.67
C VAL A 109 -4.59 1.64 -0.76
N LEU A 110 -5.01 2.89 -0.54
CA LEU A 110 -4.12 4.03 -0.37
C LEU A 110 -3.70 4.15 1.08
N GLN A 111 -2.41 4.34 1.35
CA GLN A 111 -1.92 4.56 2.71
C GLN A 111 -1.52 6.01 2.95
N ILE A 112 -2.07 6.61 4.01
CA ILE A 112 -1.63 7.92 4.48
C ILE A 112 -0.50 7.73 5.50
N PRO A 113 0.71 8.28 5.25
CA PRO A 113 1.81 8.22 6.21
C PRO A 113 1.47 8.90 7.53
N ALA A 114 2.08 8.41 8.62
CA ALA A 114 1.81 8.90 9.98
C ALA A 114 2.08 10.42 10.16
N PHE A 115 3.09 10.95 9.47
CA PHE A 115 3.41 12.38 9.50
C PHE A 115 2.43 13.23 8.69
N LEU A 116 1.65 12.62 7.80
CA LEU A 116 0.69 13.29 6.92
C LEU A 116 -0.76 13.04 7.34
N SER A 117 -0.99 12.37 8.48
CA SER A 117 -2.31 11.92 8.94
C SER A 117 -3.29 13.05 9.29
N ARG A 118 -2.87 14.32 9.23
CA ARG A 118 -3.71 15.51 9.43
C ARG A 118 -3.62 16.51 8.27
N GLN A 119 -3.07 16.10 7.13
CA GLN A 119 -3.02 16.96 5.93
C GLN A 119 -4.37 16.87 5.22
N THR A 120 -5.24 17.85 5.46
CA THR A 120 -6.63 17.86 5.00
C THR A 120 -6.75 17.58 3.50
N ASP A 121 -5.97 18.29 2.67
CA ASP A 121 -6.08 18.17 1.22
C ASP A 121 -5.70 16.77 0.72
N LEU A 122 -4.69 16.15 1.34
CA LEU A 122 -4.30 14.77 1.02
C LEU A 122 -5.39 13.77 1.45
N ILE A 123 -6.00 13.98 2.62
CA ILE A 123 -7.08 13.12 3.13
C ILE A 123 -8.32 13.23 2.25
N VAL A 124 -8.69 14.45 1.85
CA VAL A 124 -9.81 14.71 0.94
C VAL A 124 -9.55 14.03 -0.40
N ALA A 125 -8.39 14.26 -1.01
CA ALA A 125 -8.05 13.62 -2.29
C ALA A 125 -8.09 12.08 -2.19
N ALA A 126 -7.54 11.50 -1.12
CA ALA A 126 -7.59 10.05 -0.90
C ALA A 126 -9.03 9.53 -0.72
N ALA A 127 -9.90 10.28 -0.02
CA ALA A 127 -11.31 9.91 0.15
C ALA A 127 -12.09 10.01 -1.18
N GLU A 128 -11.86 11.06 -1.97
CA GLU A 128 -12.51 11.28 -3.27
C GLU A 128 -12.11 10.22 -4.31
N SER A 129 -10.95 9.58 -4.16
CA SER A 129 -10.50 8.49 -5.04
C SER A 129 -11.42 7.25 -5.03
N GLY A 130 -12.27 7.10 -4.01
CA GLY A 130 -13.12 5.92 -3.82
C GLY A 130 -12.37 4.64 -3.43
N ARG A 131 -11.04 4.69 -3.25
CA ARG A 131 -10.24 3.56 -2.75
C ARG A 131 -10.33 3.44 -1.24
N VAL A 132 -10.03 2.24 -0.73
CA VAL A 132 -9.88 2.05 0.72
C VAL A 132 -8.67 2.84 1.20
N VAL A 133 -8.79 3.47 2.38
CA VAL A 133 -7.72 4.28 2.95
C VAL A 133 -7.19 3.66 4.25
N ASN A 134 -5.90 3.32 4.27
CA ASN A 134 -5.18 2.92 5.48
C ASN A 134 -4.47 4.12 6.10
N ILE A 135 -5.00 4.65 7.20
CA ILE A 135 -4.42 5.80 7.89
C ILE A 135 -3.44 5.31 8.96
N LYS A 136 -2.15 5.63 8.80
CA LYS A 136 -1.21 5.43 9.90
C LYS A 136 -1.45 6.48 10.98
N LYS A 137 -1.72 6.04 12.21
CA LYS A 137 -1.87 6.94 13.36
C LYS A 137 -0.55 7.68 13.59
N GLY A 138 -0.58 9.01 13.53
CA GLY A 138 0.56 9.85 13.88
C GLY A 138 1.00 9.56 15.32
N GLN A 139 2.28 9.32 15.56
CA GLN A 139 2.76 9.05 16.93
C GLN A 139 2.54 10.22 17.90
N PHE A 140 2.34 11.42 17.36
CA PHE A 140 2.03 12.66 18.09
C PHE A 140 0.52 12.89 18.29
N MET A 141 -0.34 11.97 17.83
CA MET A 141 -1.78 12.05 18.01
C MET A 141 -2.18 11.31 19.29
N ALA A 142 -2.94 12.01 20.14
CA ALA A 142 -3.58 11.48 21.34
C ALA A 142 -4.66 10.45 20.98
#